data_AF-A0A8I1SGP9-F1
#
_entry.id   AF-A0A8I1SGP9-F1
#
_cell.length_a   1.000
_cell.length_b   1.000
_cell.length_c   1.000
_cell.angle_alpha   90.00
_cell.angle_beta   90.00
_cell.angle_gamma   90.00
#
_symmetry.space_group_name_H-M   'P 1'
#
loop_
_entity.id
_entity.type
_entity.pdbx_description
1 polymer ?
#
loop_
_entity_poly.entity_id
_entity_poly.type
_entity_poly.pdbx_seq_one_letter_code
_entity_poly.pdbx_strand_id
1 'polypeptide(L)'
;MEANTQLNERRLADAWAELHNHAHNGNPLQADANRMAFADPEFMFRRETRGIRFQLEMLKPDLGQAEQGIESTVVVYGSARFVAPDEAAAQLADAEASGDADRVRRAHLAVRNAGYYDLARQFAKLVADYSERQRPADRIYICTGGGPGIMEAANRGAHDAGALNVGLNIALPHEQSGNRFISPSLSFKFHYFALRKMHFMMRAKALVAFPGGFGTLDELFEVLTLVQTKKAKPVPIVLFGTDYWKRLINFDVLVEEGTISAQDLNLFHYTDEPQEAWDLIRAFYKL
;
A
#
# COMPACT_ATOMS: atom_id res chain seq x y z
N MET A 1 17.77 -36.78 -12.33
CA MET A 1 16.80 -35.77 -12.83
C MET A 1 17.01 -34.53 -11.99
N GLU A 2 18.15 -33.86 -12.21
CA GLU A 2 18.56 -32.67 -11.48
C GLU A 2 17.86 -31.46 -12.06
N ALA A 3 17.36 -30.60 -11.18
CA ALA A 3 16.59 -29.43 -11.52
C ALA A 3 17.39 -28.46 -12.39
N ASN A 4 16.69 -27.86 -13.36
CA ASN A 4 17.16 -26.90 -14.35
C ASN A 4 17.45 -25.53 -13.70
N THR A 5 18.24 -25.50 -12.61
CA THR A 5 18.48 -24.33 -11.77
C THR A 5 19.70 -23.52 -12.24
N GLN A 6 19.93 -23.46 -13.55
CA GLN A 6 20.88 -22.51 -14.15
C GLN A 6 20.28 -21.92 -15.43
N LEU A 7 19.14 -21.25 -15.28
CA LEU A 7 18.75 -20.21 -16.23
C LEU A 7 19.80 -19.10 -16.13
N ASN A 8 20.73 -19.11 -17.08
CA ASN A 8 21.87 -18.20 -17.25
C ASN A 8 21.52 -16.76 -16.81
N GLU A 9 21.85 -16.39 -15.57
CA GLU A 9 21.43 -15.15 -14.89
C GLU A 9 21.80 -13.87 -15.68
N ARG A 10 22.84 -13.95 -16.51
CA ARG A 10 23.25 -12.84 -17.39
C ARG A 10 22.19 -12.49 -18.44
N ARG A 11 21.56 -13.49 -19.09
CA ARG A 11 20.62 -13.21 -20.21
C ARG A 11 19.32 -12.52 -19.79
N LEU A 12 18.86 -12.76 -18.56
CA LEU A 12 17.66 -12.12 -18.01
C LEU A 12 17.96 -10.71 -17.46
N ALA A 13 19.12 -10.52 -16.84
CA ALA A 13 19.58 -9.22 -16.39
C ALA A 13 19.86 -8.27 -17.58
N ASP A 14 20.45 -8.80 -18.65
CA ASP A 14 20.72 -8.06 -19.89
C ASP A 14 19.42 -7.64 -20.60
N ALA A 15 18.40 -8.50 -20.61
CA ALA A 15 17.09 -8.19 -21.19
C ALA A 15 16.37 -7.03 -20.46
N TRP A 16 16.53 -6.94 -19.13
CA TRP A 16 15.93 -5.86 -18.33
C TRP A 16 16.71 -4.54 -18.49
N ALA A 17 18.03 -4.60 -18.60
CA ALA A 17 18.88 -3.44 -18.90
C ALA A 17 18.66 -2.92 -20.34
N GLU A 18 18.44 -3.80 -21.33
CA GLU A 18 18.02 -3.43 -22.68
C GLU A 18 16.63 -2.79 -22.69
N LEU A 19 15.66 -3.34 -21.96
CA LEU A 19 14.32 -2.77 -21.78
C LEU A 19 14.36 -1.34 -21.22
N HIS A 20 15.19 -1.10 -20.20
CA HIS A 20 15.33 0.22 -19.57
C HIS A 20 16.06 1.21 -20.48
N ASN A 21 17.13 0.78 -21.15
CA ASN A 21 17.89 1.60 -22.10
C ASN A 21 17.13 1.92 -23.40
N HIS A 22 16.30 1.00 -23.91
CA HIS A 22 15.47 1.24 -25.09
C HIS A 22 14.32 2.21 -24.80
N ALA A 23 13.69 2.11 -23.62
CA ALA A 23 12.62 3.02 -23.21
C ALA A 23 13.12 4.45 -22.93
N HIS A 24 14.34 4.61 -22.38
CA HIS A 24 14.93 5.93 -22.11
C HIS A 24 15.46 6.64 -23.36
N ASN A 25 15.98 5.90 -24.35
CA ASN A 25 16.60 6.48 -25.55
C ASN A 25 15.65 6.69 -26.73
N GLY A 26 14.34 6.43 -26.57
CA GLY A 26 13.35 6.63 -27.63
C GLY A 26 13.52 5.71 -28.85
N ASN A 27 14.31 4.65 -28.74
CA ASN A 27 14.51 3.70 -29.83
C ASN A 27 13.35 2.68 -29.83
N PRO A 28 12.55 2.62 -30.90
CA PRO A 28 11.42 1.70 -30.96
C PRO A 28 11.92 0.25 -30.85
N LEU A 29 11.27 -0.54 -29.99
CA LEU A 29 11.49 -1.97 -29.91
C LEU A 29 11.09 -2.59 -31.27
N GLN A 30 12.06 -3.17 -31.96
CA GLN A 30 11.84 -3.81 -33.25
C GLN A 30 11.39 -5.26 -33.06
N ALA A 31 10.47 -5.71 -33.93
CA ALA A 31 10.04 -7.09 -33.97
C ALA A 31 11.21 -8.01 -34.36
N ASP A 32 11.40 -9.09 -33.61
CA ASP A 32 12.46 -10.08 -33.84
C ASP A 32 11.95 -11.48 -33.52
N ALA A 33 11.65 -12.24 -34.58
CA ALA A 33 11.08 -13.58 -34.45
C ALA A 33 12.03 -14.61 -33.83
N ASN A 34 13.34 -14.32 -33.71
CA ASN A 34 14.31 -15.22 -33.11
C ASN A 34 14.40 -15.06 -31.58
N ARG A 35 13.74 -14.05 -30.98
CA ARG A 35 13.70 -13.90 -29.52
C ARG A 35 12.76 -14.93 -28.90
N MET A 36 13.13 -15.42 -27.72
CA MET A 36 12.23 -16.27 -26.93
C MET A 36 11.04 -15.44 -26.44
N ALA A 37 9.81 -15.91 -26.67
CA ALA A 37 8.59 -15.14 -26.40
C ALA A 37 8.49 -14.59 -24.95
N PHE A 38 8.90 -15.37 -23.94
CA PHE A 38 8.84 -14.93 -22.54
C PHE A 38 9.91 -13.90 -22.15
N ALA A 39 10.94 -13.71 -22.99
CA ALA A 39 12.02 -12.76 -22.81
C ALA A 39 12.03 -11.67 -23.90
N ASP A 40 11.03 -11.64 -24.79
CA ASP A 40 10.91 -10.64 -25.85
C ASP A 40 10.09 -9.44 -25.37
N PRO A 41 10.73 -8.29 -25.11
CA PRO A 41 10.02 -7.11 -24.62
C PRO A 41 9.03 -6.54 -25.64
N GLU A 42 9.36 -6.59 -26.93
CA GLU A 42 8.47 -6.08 -27.98
C GLU A 42 7.15 -6.87 -27.95
N PHE A 43 7.25 -8.21 -27.99
CA PHE A 43 6.10 -9.10 -27.88
C PHE A 43 5.33 -8.93 -26.56
N MET A 44 6.02 -8.84 -25.42
CA MET A 44 5.38 -8.71 -24.10
C MET A 44 4.66 -7.36 -23.89
N PHE A 45 5.00 -6.32 -24.65
CA PHE A 45 4.27 -5.04 -24.59
C PHE A 45 3.03 -4.98 -25.49
N ARG A 46 2.88 -5.90 -26.43
CA ARG A 46 1.72 -5.97 -27.33
C ARG A 46 0.39 -6.06 -26.57
N ARG A 47 -0.69 -5.62 -27.21
CA ARG A 47 -2.02 -5.61 -26.58
C ARG A 47 -2.50 -7.03 -26.29
N GLU A 48 -2.17 -7.95 -27.18
CA GLU A 48 -2.52 -9.38 -27.17
C GLU A 48 -1.92 -10.09 -25.96
N THR A 49 -0.73 -9.67 -25.49
CA THR A 49 -0.03 -10.27 -24.34
C THR A 49 -0.43 -9.63 -23.00
N ARG A 50 -1.40 -8.70 -22.98
CA ARG A 50 -1.90 -8.09 -21.74
C ARG A 50 -2.37 -9.12 -20.72
N GLY A 51 -3.08 -10.16 -21.16
CA GLY A 51 -3.55 -11.23 -20.26
C GLY A 51 -2.41 -11.97 -19.55
N ILE A 52 -1.28 -12.17 -20.24
CA ILE A 52 -0.09 -12.81 -19.66
C ILE A 52 0.56 -11.88 -18.62
N ARG A 53 0.68 -10.58 -18.92
CA ARG A 53 1.17 -9.59 -17.94
C ARG A 53 0.29 -9.54 -16.68
N PHE A 54 -1.02 -9.66 -16.84
CA PHE A 54 -1.94 -9.76 -15.70
C PHE A 54 -1.65 -10.99 -14.84
N GLN A 55 -1.42 -12.15 -15.45
CA GLN A 55 -1.08 -13.37 -14.71
C GLN A 55 0.25 -13.21 -13.96
N LEU A 56 1.26 -12.57 -14.58
CA LEU A 56 2.55 -12.32 -13.94
C LEU A 56 2.43 -11.36 -12.74
N GLU A 57 1.67 -10.27 -12.87
CA GLU A 57 1.42 -9.33 -11.76
C GLU A 57 0.52 -9.90 -10.68
N MET A 58 -0.34 -10.87 -10.99
CA MET A 58 -1.05 -11.64 -9.98
C MET A 58 -0.09 -12.59 -9.25
N LEU A 59 0.72 -13.35 -9.97
CA LEU A 59 1.51 -14.46 -9.43
C LEU A 59 2.74 -14.01 -8.63
N LYS A 60 3.51 -13.04 -9.13
CA LYS A 60 4.80 -12.67 -8.52
C LYS A 60 4.67 -12.19 -7.06
N PRO A 61 3.74 -11.28 -6.72
CA PRO A 61 3.57 -10.83 -5.33
C PRO A 61 2.94 -11.90 -4.45
N ASP A 62 2.13 -12.80 -5.02
CA ASP A 62 1.51 -13.90 -4.29
C ASP A 62 2.56 -14.91 -3.81
N LEU A 63 3.40 -15.38 -4.75
CA LEU A 63 4.50 -16.30 -4.45
C LEU A 63 5.50 -15.67 -3.48
N GLY A 64 5.93 -14.42 -3.72
CA GLY A 64 6.92 -13.77 -2.87
C GLY A 64 6.45 -13.57 -1.42
N GLN A 65 5.15 -13.33 -1.21
CA GLN A 65 4.58 -13.27 0.14
C GLN A 65 4.42 -14.66 0.77
N ALA A 66 3.95 -15.65 0.00
CA ALA A 66 3.78 -17.02 0.47
C ALA A 66 5.12 -17.67 0.88
N GLU A 67 6.20 -17.44 0.13
CA GLU A 67 7.56 -17.90 0.45
C GLU A 67 8.08 -17.36 1.79
N GLN A 68 7.61 -16.17 2.19
CA GLN A 68 7.93 -15.55 3.48
C GLN A 68 6.90 -15.89 4.57
N GLY A 69 5.93 -16.76 4.29
CA GLY A 69 4.88 -17.16 5.21
C GLY A 69 3.85 -16.07 5.53
N ILE A 70 3.72 -15.06 4.67
CA ILE A 70 2.78 -13.94 4.88
C ILE A 70 1.39 -14.34 4.42
N GLU A 71 0.57 -14.83 5.34
CA GLU A 71 -0.82 -15.25 5.07
C GLU A 71 -1.88 -14.24 5.53
N SER A 72 -1.48 -13.29 6.37
CA SER A 72 -2.41 -12.32 6.99
C SER A 72 -1.78 -10.95 7.08
N THR A 73 -2.47 -9.94 6.58
CA THR A 73 -2.01 -8.55 6.58
C THR A 73 -3.00 -7.59 7.22
N VAL A 74 -2.51 -6.54 7.86
CA VAL A 74 -3.28 -5.33 8.15
C VAL A 74 -2.90 -4.30 7.10
N VAL A 75 -3.88 -3.92 6.29
CA VAL A 75 -3.68 -2.96 5.21
C VAL A 75 -3.82 -1.56 5.78
N VAL A 76 -2.79 -0.73 5.61
CA VAL A 76 -2.79 0.67 6.05
C VAL A 76 -2.75 1.60 4.85
N TYR A 77 -3.75 2.49 4.77
CA TYR A 77 -3.82 3.56 3.78
C TYR A 77 -3.81 4.93 4.44
N GLY A 78 -3.41 5.93 3.66
CA GLY A 78 -3.50 7.34 4.04
C GLY A 78 -2.74 8.22 3.06
N SER A 79 -2.60 9.48 3.44
CA SER A 79 -1.93 10.50 2.63
C SER A 79 -0.48 10.14 2.30
N ALA A 80 -0.12 10.20 1.03
CA ALA A 80 1.27 10.16 0.56
C ALA A 80 2.03 11.49 0.80
N ARG A 81 1.38 12.50 1.37
CA ARG A 81 1.91 13.86 1.53
C ARG A 81 2.20 14.26 2.97
N PHE A 82 1.80 13.46 3.94
CA PHE A 82 2.09 13.75 5.34
C PHE A 82 3.53 13.34 5.61
N VAL A 83 4.29 14.16 6.32
CA VAL A 83 5.71 13.89 6.59
C VAL A 83 5.91 13.68 8.09
N ALA A 84 7.05 13.10 8.45
CA ALA A 84 7.42 12.90 9.84
C ALA A 84 7.53 14.26 10.57
N PRO A 85 7.29 14.32 11.90
CA PRO A 85 7.28 15.60 12.62
C PRO A 85 8.60 16.38 12.58
N ASP A 86 9.73 15.68 12.60
CA ASP A 86 11.06 16.27 12.44
C ASP A 86 11.24 16.91 11.06
N GLU A 87 10.80 16.23 10.01
CA GLU A 87 10.79 16.78 8.65
C GLU A 87 9.82 17.95 8.51
N ALA A 88 8.62 17.86 9.08
CA ALA A 88 7.64 18.94 9.07
C ALA A 88 8.18 20.22 9.75
N ALA A 89 8.85 20.05 10.90
CA ALA A 89 9.48 21.15 11.63
C ALA A 89 10.62 21.79 10.83
N ALA A 90 11.46 20.98 10.18
CA ALA A 90 12.52 21.48 9.30
C ALA A 90 11.97 22.24 8.09
N GLN A 91 10.92 21.72 7.45
CA GLN A 91 10.23 22.38 6.35
C GLN A 91 9.62 23.72 6.77
N LEU A 92 9.08 23.82 8.00
CA LEU A 92 8.55 25.07 8.53
C LEU A 92 9.64 26.10 8.77
N ALA A 93 10.74 25.72 9.43
CA ALA A 93 11.86 26.63 9.68
C ALA A 93 12.45 27.20 8.37
N ASP A 94 12.62 26.35 7.36
CA ASP A 94 13.10 26.75 6.03
C ASP A 94 12.09 27.63 5.28
N ALA A 95 10.78 27.33 5.40
CA ALA A 95 9.74 28.14 4.79
C ALA A 95 9.63 29.55 5.41
N GLU A 96 9.72 29.65 6.74
CA GLU A 96 9.72 30.92 7.45
C GLU A 96 10.94 31.77 7.08
N ALA A 97 12.11 31.13 6.92
CA ALA A 97 13.33 31.80 6.48
C ALA A 97 13.24 32.32 5.03
N SER A 98 12.50 31.66 4.15
CA SER A 98 12.39 32.09 2.75
C SER A 98 11.39 33.24 2.52
N GLY A 99 10.53 33.55 3.49
CA GLY A 99 9.53 34.63 3.40
C GLY A 99 8.41 34.40 2.36
N ASP A 100 8.30 33.18 1.82
CA ASP A 100 7.28 32.81 0.84
C ASP A 100 6.00 32.37 1.57
N ALA A 101 4.95 33.20 1.49
CA ALA A 101 3.68 32.96 2.17
C ALA A 101 3.00 31.63 1.77
N ASP A 102 3.14 31.19 0.51
CA ASP A 102 2.57 29.92 0.07
C ASP A 102 3.37 28.73 0.63
N ARG A 103 4.69 28.89 0.73
CA ARG A 103 5.56 27.89 1.36
C ARG A 103 5.28 27.77 2.86
N VAL A 104 5.16 28.88 3.57
CA VAL A 104 4.84 28.93 5.01
C VAL A 104 3.47 28.29 5.28
N ARG A 105 2.44 28.64 4.50
CA ARG A 105 1.11 28.02 4.62
C ARG A 105 1.16 26.50 4.46
N ARG A 106 1.90 26.00 3.46
CA ARG A 106 2.05 24.55 3.24
C ARG A 106 2.82 23.88 4.39
N ALA A 107 3.85 24.52 4.92
CA ALA A 107 4.61 23.97 6.03
C ALA A 107 3.80 23.90 7.33
N HIS A 108 2.96 24.90 7.63
CA HIS A 108 2.02 24.81 8.75
C HIS A 108 1.01 23.66 8.58
N LEU A 109 0.53 23.41 7.35
CA LEU A 109 -0.31 22.24 7.08
C LEU A 109 0.45 20.93 7.30
N ALA A 110 1.72 20.86 6.91
CA ALA A 110 2.57 19.70 7.15
C ALA A 110 2.72 19.43 8.64
N VAL A 111 3.04 20.45 9.46
CA VAL A 111 3.15 20.34 10.92
C VAL A 111 1.84 19.87 11.55
N ARG A 112 0.70 20.46 11.15
CA ARG A 112 -0.62 20.04 11.67
C ARG A 112 -0.91 18.57 11.40
N ASN A 113 -0.55 18.09 10.21
CA ASN A 113 -0.88 16.73 9.79
C ASN A 113 0.20 15.70 10.19
N ALA A 114 1.39 16.14 10.61
CA ALA A 114 2.51 15.27 10.99
C ALA A 114 2.16 14.35 12.18
N GLY A 115 1.24 14.75 13.05
CA GLY A 115 0.73 13.89 14.12
C GLY A 115 0.19 12.55 13.60
N TYR A 116 -0.51 12.55 12.45
CA TYR A 116 -1.00 11.31 11.85
C TYR A 116 0.11 10.37 11.37
N TYR A 117 1.27 10.90 10.97
CA TYR A 117 2.43 10.08 10.62
C TYR A 117 2.88 9.28 11.85
N ASP A 118 3.08 9.94 12.98
CA ASP A 118 3.51 9.28 14.21
C ASP A 118 2.48 8.27 14.73
N LEU A 119 1.18 8.61 14.64
CA LEU A 119 0.11 7.69 15.05
C LEU A 119 0.07 6.44 14.16
N ALA A 120 0.26 6.58 12.85
CA ALA A 120 0.35 5.44 11.93
C ALA A 120 1.58 4.56 12.22
N ARG A 121 2.72 5.18 12.53
CA ARG A 121 3.94 4.46 12.95
C ARG A 121 3.74 3.70 14.26
N GLN A 122 3.12 4.33 15.25
CA GLN A 122 2.80 3.70 16.53
C GLN A 122 1.82 2.53 16.35
N PHE A 123 0.75 2.72 15.58
CA PHE A 123 -0.22 1.66 15.28
C PHE A 123 0.46 0.44 14.63
N ALA A 124 1.26 0.67 13.60
CA ALA A 124 1.97 -0.40 12.91
C ALA A 124 2.96 -1.14 13.82
N LYS A 125 3.64 -0.40 14.72
CA LYS A 125 4.51 -1.00 15.73
C LYS A 125 3.75 -1.90 16.70
N LEU A 126 2.56 -1.49 17.17
CA LEU A 126 1.72 -2.31 18.06
C LEU A 126 1.34 -3.65 17.40
N VAL A 127 0.89 -3.60 16.15
CA VAL A 127 0.54 -4.79 15.37
C VAL A 127 1.76 -5.71 15.20
N ALA A 128 2.91 -5.15 14.85
CA ALA A 128 4.15 -5.90 14.67
C ALA A 128 4.66 -6.54 15.98
N ASP A 129 4.70 -5.77 17.08
CA ASP A 129 5.13 -6.26 18.39
C ASP A 129 4.22 -7.39 18.91
N TYR A 130 2.92 -7.34 18.63
CA TYR A 130 1.99 -8.43 18.92
C TYR A 130 2.27 -9.65 18.04
N SER A 131 2.42 -9.42 16.73
CA SER A 131 2.60 -10.46 15.70
C SER A 131 3.85 -11.30 15.95
N GLU A 132 4.97 -10.68 16.32
CA GLU A 132 6.22 -11.41 16.58
C GLU A 132 6.12 -12.42 17.73
N ARG A 133 5.17 -12.22 18.66
CA ARG A 133 4.90 -13.15 19.77
C ARG A 133 4.02 -14.33 19.37
N GLN A 134 3.43 -14.30 18.17
CA GLN A 134 2.56 -15.35 17.67
C GLN A 134 3.36 -16.45 16.96
N ARG A 135 2.75 -17.62 16.86
CA ARG A 135 3.25 -18.71 16.01
C ARG A 135 3.28 -18.22 14.56
N PRO A 136 4.25 -18.66 13.73
CA PRO A 136 4.38 -18.20 12.35
C PRO A 136 3.07 -18.18 11.54
N ALA A 137 2.23 -19.22 11.68
CA ALA A 137 0.95 -19.33 10.97
C ALA A 137 -0.13 -18.31 11.41
N ASP A 138 0.01 -17.71 12.59
CA ASP A 138 -0.95 -16.75 13.15
C ASP A 138 -0.40 -15.30 13.09
N ARG A 139 0.77 -15.10 12.49
CA ARG A 139 1.40 -13.78 12.36
C ARG A 139 0.60 -12.89 11.41
N ILE A 140 0.53 -11.62 11.77
CA ILE A 140 -0.12 -10.55 11.01
C ILE A 140 0.93 -9.51 10.63
N TYR A 141 0.99 -9.13 9.37
CA TYR A 141 2.03 -8.23 8.85
C TYR A 141 1.44 -6.91 8.36
N ILE A 142 2.21 -5.83 8.44
CA ILE A 142 1.79 -4.55 7.88
C ILE A 142 1.96 -4.57 6.37
N CYS A 143 0.91 -4.19 5.65
CA CYS A 143 0.91 -4.04 4.20
C CYS A 143 0.44 -2.64 3.82
N THR A 144 1.17 -1.98 2.92
CA THR A 144 0.84 -0.62 2.47
C THR A 144 1.02 -0.49 0.96
N GLY A 145 0.66 0.67 0.41
CA GLY A 145 0.98 1.02 -0.97
C GLY A 145 2.45 1.34 -1.24
N GLY A 146 3.31 1.29 -0.23
CA GLY A 146 4.76 1.44 -0.33
C GLY A 146 5.27 2.85 -0.68
N GLY A 147 4.37 3.82 -0.90
CA GLY A 147 4.75 5.22 -1.12
C GLY A 147 5.20 5.94 0.15
N PRO A 148 5.46 7.26 0.05
CA PRO A 148 5.79 8.12 1.19
C PRO A 148 4.60 8.35 2.13
N GLY A 149 4.84 9.10 3.19
CA GLY A 149 3.85 9.57 4.15
C GLY A 149 3.24 8.50 5.03
N ILE A 150 1.92 8.40 5.14
CA ILE A 150 1.29 7.42 6.06
C ILE A 150 1.72 5.99 5.74
N MET A 151 1.85 5.66 4.45
CA MET A 151 2.31 4.34 4.02
C MET A 151 3.73 4.08 4.54
N GLU A 152 4.63 5.05 4.38
CA GLU A 152 5.98 4.99 4.94
C GLU A 152 5.95 4.87 6.47
N ALA A 153 5.14 5.67 7.16
CA ALA A 153 5.03 5.64 8.61
C ALA A 153 4.65 4.24 9.12
N ALA A 154 3.67 3.61 8.47
CA ALA A 154 3.24 2.27 8.81
C ALA A 154 4.33 1.21 8.50
N ASN A 155 4.99 1.27 7.33
CA ASN A 155 6.12 0.38 7.04
C ASN A 155 7.25 0.57 8.06
N ARG A 156 7.56 1.83 8.41
CA ARG A 156 8.57 2.19 9.40
C ARG A 156 8.22 1.66 10.79
N GLY A 157 6.97 1.76 11.22
CA GLY A 157 6.53 1.23 12.52
C GLY A 157 6.78 -0.27 12.66
N ALA A 158 6.48 -1.04 11.61
CA ALA A 158 6.79 -2.47 11.56
C ALA A 158 8.31 -2.74 11.48
N HIS A 159 9.02 -1.96 10.67
CA HIS A 159 10.48 -2.06 10.53
C HIS A 159 11.20 -1.79 11.86
N ASP A 160 10.79 -0.77 12.62
CA ASP A 160 11.37 -0.44 13.93
C ASP A 160 11.14 -1.55 14.97
N ALA A 161 10.11 -2.37 14.78
CA ALA A 161 9.85 -3.57 15.58
C ALA A 161 10.65 -4.81 15.11
N GLY A 162 11.43 -4.69 14.03
CA GLY A 162 12.15 -5.80 13.41
C GLY A 162 11.25 -6.78 12.64
N ALA A 163 9.99 -6.44 12.41
CA ALA A 163 9.04 -7.29 11.70
C ALA A 163 9.10 -7.09 10.19
N LEU A 164 8.84 -8.16 9.43
CA LEU A 164 8.64 -8.06 7.98
C LEU A 164 7.41 -7.19 7.67
N ASN A 165 7.47 -6.45 6.56
CA ASN A 165 6.36 -5.64 6.10
C ASN A 165 6.35 -5.53 4.56
N VAL A 166 5.15 -5.37 4.01
CA VAL A 166 4.89 -5.45 2.56
C VAL A 166 4.63 -4.07 1.98
N GLY A 167 5.21 -3.81 0.82
CA GLY A 167 4.94 -2.61 0.01
C GLY A 167 4.45 -3.00 -1.37
N LEU A 168 3.19 -2.68 -1.68
CA LEU A 168 2.58 -2.87 -2.99
C LEU A 168 2.60 -1.55 -3.75
N ASN A 169 3.72 -1.24 -4.40
CA ASN A 169 3.95 0.00 -5.16
C ASN A 169 3.20 -0.01 -6.51
N ILE A 170 2.95 1.17 -7.08
CA ILE A 170 2.38 1.31 -8.42
C ILE A 170 3.29 2.18 -9.29
N ALA A 171 3.49 1.81 -10.54
CA ALA A 171 4.25 2.62 -11.50
C ALA A 171 3.46 3.90 -11.84
N LEU A 172 4.06 5.05 -11.56
CA LEU A 172 3.51 6.39 -11.86
C LEU A 172 4.49 7.17 -12.75
N PRO A 173 4.01 8.17 -13.53
CA PRO A 173 4.86 8.98 -14.42
C PRO A 173 5.99 9.73 -13.71
N HIS A 174 5.77 10.10 -12.44
CA HIS A 174 6.82 10.60 -11.56
C HIS A 174 7.15 9.48 -10.60
N GLU A 175 8.39 8.99 -10.68
CA GLU A 175 8.81 7.77 -10.03
C GLU A 175 8.74 7.89 -8.50
N GLN A 176 7.89 7.07 -7.88
CA GLN A 176 8.04 6.73 -6.47
C GLN A 176 8.81 5.42 -6.42
N SER A 177 10.07 5.47 -5.99
CA SER A 177 10.70 4.29 -5.39
C SER A 177 9.92 3.95 -4.12
N GLY A 178 9.76 2.64 -3.85
CA GLY A 178 9.16 2.23 -2.59
C GLY A 178 9.95 2.82 -1.42
N ASN A 179 9.27 3.17 -0.34
CA ASN A 179 9.93 3.75 0.82
C ASN A 179 10.97 2.78 1.41
N ARG A 180 12.01 3.34 2.01
CA ARG A 180 13.20 2.60 2.48
C ARG A 180 12.94 1.60 3.62
N PHE A 181 11.76 1.62 4.23
CA PHE A 181 11.43 0.77 5.38
C PHE A 181 10.72 -0.53 4.99
N ILE A 182 10.30 -0.64 3.72
CA ILE A 182 9.75 -1.88 3.17
C ILE A 182 10.81 -2.99 3.24
N SER A 183 10.40 -4.19 3.63
CA SER A 183 11.31 -5.34 3.60
C SER A 183 11.78 -5.57 2.15
N PRO A 184 13.10 -5.65 1.87
CA PRO A 184 13.61 -5.64 0.50
C PRO A 184 13.02 -6.71 -0.43
N SER A 185 12.75 -7.92 0.08
CA SER A 185 12.13 -9.03 -0.67
C SER A 185 10.62 -8.90 -0.86
N LEU A 186 9.97 -7.89 -0.24
CA LEU A 186 8.52 -7.70 -0.21
C LEU A 186 8.08 -6.33 -0.76
N SER A 187 8.94 -5.72 -1.59
CA SER A 187 8.64 -4.51 -2.34
C SER A 187 8.25 -4.86 -3.77
N PHE A 188 6.94 -4.93 -4.03
CA PHE A 188 6.38 -5.31 -5.32
C PHE A 188 5.94 -4.07 -6.10
N LYS A 189 6.20 -4.01 -7.41
CA LYS A 189 5.81 -2.89 -8.28
C LYS A 189 4.78 -3.38 -9.29
N PHE A 190 3.61 -2.76 -9.28
CA PHE A 190 2.50 -3.04 -10.19
C PHE A 190 2.45 -2.02 -11.32
N HIS A 191 1.88 -2.42 -12.44
CA HIS A 191 1.44 -1.52 -13.51
C HIS A 191 -0.09 -1.39 -13.50
N TYR A 192 -0.81 -2.46 -13.17
CA TYR A 192 -2.28 -2.45 -13.17
C TYR A 192 -2.86 -2.21 -11.77
N PHE A 193 -3.58 -1.10 -11.60
CA PHE A 193 -4.27 -0.76 -10.34
C PHE A 193 -5.19 -1.89 -9.85
N ALA A 194 -5.94 -2.52 -10.74
CA ALA A 194 -6.87 -3.59 -10.37
C ALA A 194 -6.17 -4.78 -9.68
N LEU A 195 -5.00 -5.19 -10.18
CA LEU A 195 -4.25 -6.30 -9.58
C LEU A 195 -3.65 -5.92 -8.24
N ARG A 196 -3.17 -4.68 -8.12
CA ARG A 196 -2.70 -4.13 -6.85
C ARG A 196 -3.81 -4.13 -5.79
N LYS A 197 -5.00 -3.67 -6.14
CA LYS A 197 -6.21 -3.67 -5.30
C LYS A 197 -6.60 -5.08 -4.86
N MET A 198 -6.60 -6.04 -5.78
CA MET A 198 -6.82 -7.44 -5.46
C MET A 198 -5.82 -7.96 -4.42
N HIS A 199 -4.52 -7.67 -4.59
CA HIS A 199 -3.47 -8.11 -3.65
C HIS A 199 -3.64 -7.56 -2.24
N PHE A 200 -4.12 -6.32 -2.08
CA PHE A 200 -4.46 -5.80 -0.76
C PHE A 200 -5.51 -6.68 -0.07
N MET A 201 -6.57 -7.05 -0.79
CA MET A 201 -7.69 -7.78 -0.22
C MET A 201 -7.47 -9.29 -0.06
N MET A 202 -6.60 -9.90 -0.86
CA MET A 202 -6.34 -11.35 -0.81
C MET A 202 -5.89 -11.83 0.58
N ARG A 203 -5.09 -11.01 1.28
CA ARG A 203 -4.49 -11.35 2.59
C ARG A 203 -5.00 -10.46 3.74
N ALA A 204 -5.86 -9.48 3.45
CA ALA A 204 -6.35 -8.52 4.44
C ALA A 204 -7.13 -9.21 5.57
N LYS A 205 -6.68 -8.94 6.80
CA LYS A 205 -7.41 -9.14 8.05
C LYS A 205 -7.98 -7.84 8.58
N ALA A 206 -7.46 -6.68 8.20
CA ALA A 206 -8.06 -5.42 8.57
C ALA A 206 -7.70 -4.35 7.55
N LEU A 207 -8.53 -3.32 7.50
CA LEU A 207 -8.25 -2.07 6.82
C LEU A 207 -8.15 -0.95 7.86
N VAL A 208 -7.07 -0.18 7.83
CA VAL A 208 -6.93 1.05 8.63
C VAL A 208 -6.64 2.22 7.71
N ALA A 209 -7.60 3.12 7.59
CA ALA A 209 -7.53 4.30 6.74
C ALA A 209 -7.30 5.55 7.59
N PHE A 210 -6.08 6.07 7.53
CA PHE A 210 -5.73 7.39 8.03
C PHE A 210 -6.17 8.48 7.04
N PRO A 211 -6.15 9.77 7.44
CA PRO A 211 -6.52 10.86 6.55
C PRO A 211 -5.70 10.84 5.26
N GLY A 212 -6.39 10.99 4.12
CA GLY A 212 -5.78 10.79 2.81
C GLY A 212 -6.62 11.33 1.66
N GLY A 213 -6.03 11.37 0.46
CA GLY A 213 -6.67 11.93 -0.73
C GLY A 213 -7.51 10.91 -1.50
N PHE A 214 -7.64 11.15 -2.81
CA PHE A 214 -8.41 10.29 -3.70
C PHE A 214 -7.98 8.82 -3.69
N GLY A 215 -6.68 8.53 -3.61
CA GLY A 215 -6.22 7.14 -3.52
C GLY A 215 -6.72 6.43 -2.26
N THR A 216 -6.75 7.11 -1.13
CA THR A 216 -7.27 6.55 0.13
C THR A 216 -8.79 6.35 0.06
N LEU A 217 -9.51 7.30 -0.54
CA LEU A 217 -10.95 7.21 -0.74
C LEU A 217 -11.34 6.06 -1.67
N ASP A 218 -10.64 5.95 -2.81
CA ASP A 218 -10.84 4.88 -3.79
C ASP A 218 -10.71 3.49 -3.12
N GLU A 219 -9.62 3.27 -2.39
CA GLU A 219 -9.42 2.02 -1.66
C GLU A 219 -10.46 1.80 -0.55
N LEU A 220 -10.79 2.84 0.24
CA LEU A 220 -11.80 2.73 1.30
C LEU A 220 -13.16 2.29 0.74
N PHE A 221 -13.65 2.96 -0.30
CA PHE A 221 -14.95 2.65 -0.88
C PHE A 221 -14.96 1.30 -1.60
N GLU A 222 -13.84 0.87 -2.18
CA GLU A 222 -13.71 -0.48 -2.71
C GLU A 222 -13.88 -1.54 -1.61
N VAL A 223 -13.17 -1.40 -0.48
CA VAL A 223 -13.29 -2.36 0.62
C VAL A 223 -14.68 -2.36 1.23
N LEU A 224 -15.27 -1.17 1.46
CA LEU A 224 -16.66 -1.07 1.92
C LEU A 224 -17.63 -1.80 0.99
N THR A 225 -17.49 -1.58 -0.32
CA THR A 225 -18.34 -2.24 -1.33
C THR A 225 -18.12 -3.76 -1.34
N LEU A 226 -16.88 -4.24 -1.26
CA LEU A 226 -16.56 -5.66 -1.25
C LEU A 226 -17.13 -6.38 -0.02
N VAL A 227 -17.07 -5.74 1.15
CA VAL A 227 -17.64 -6.28 2.40
C VAL A 227 -19.17 -6.22 2.36
N GLN A 228 -19.75 -5.08 1.98
CA GLN A 228 -21.20 -4.90 1.84
C GLN A 228 -21.83 -5.95 0.90
N THR A 229 -21.21 -6.17 -0.26
CA THR A 229 -21.67 -7.13 -1.27
C THR A 229 -21.27 -8.57 -1.00
N LYS A 230 -20.57 -8.84 0.12
CA LYS A 230 -20.06 -10.16 0.53
C LYS A 230 -19.17 -10.82 -0.52
N LYS A 231 -18.48 -10.02 -1.33
CA LYS A 231 -17.45 -10.48 -2.29
C LYS A 231 -16.10 -10.68 -1.63
N ALA A 232 -15.87 -10.03 -0.48
CA ALA A 232 -14.78 -10.33 0.44
C ALA A 232 -15.31 -10.93 1.75
N LYS A 233 -14.44 -11.60 2.50
CA LYS A 233 -14.74 -11.97 3.89
C LYS A 233 -14.89 -10.69 4.72
N PRO A 234 -15.74 -10.67 5.75
CA PRO A 234 -15.80 -9.55 6.67
C PRO A 234 -14.43 -9.27 7.30
N VAL A 235 -14.03 -8.01 7.27
CA VAL A 235 -12.81 -7.49 7.89
C VAL A 235 -13.15 -6.20 8.64
N PRO A 236 -12.55 -5.93 9.82
CA PRO A 236 -12.67 -4.65 10.49
C PRO A 236 -12.10 -3.53 9.61
N ILE A 237 -12.90 -2.48 9.43
CA ILE A 237 -12.51 -1.25 8.72
C ILE A 237 -12.43 -0.14 9.76
N VAL A 238 -11.27 0.48 9.90
CA VAL A 238 -10.99 1.51 10.89
C VAL A 238 -10.68 2.83 10.18
N LEU A 239 -11.43 3.87 10.50
CA LEU A 239 -11.25 5.23 10.01
C LEU A 239 -10.54 6.05 11.09
N PHE A 240 -9.24 6.24 10.92
CA PHE A 240 -8.40 6.93 11.88
C PHE A 240 -8.46 8.45 11.67
N GLY A 241 -8.66 9.23 12.73
CA GLY A 241 -8.84 10.68 12.67
C GLY A 241 -10.31 11.06 12.50
N THR A 242 -11.09 10.92 13.57
CA THR A 242 -12.55 11.07 13.58
C THR A 242 -13.00 12.42 13.02
N ASP A 243 -12.36 13.52 13.42
CA ASP A 243 -12.68 14.87 12.93
C ASP A 243 -12.49 14.98 11.40
N TYR A 244 -11.41 14.41 10.87
CA TYR A 244 -11.11 14.47 9.45
C TYR A 244 -12.22 13.80 8.63
N TRP A 245 -12.56 12.56 9.00
CA TRP A 245 -13.55 11.78 8.25
C TRP A 245 -14.96 12.35 8.34
N LYS A 246 -15.39 12.78 9.54
CA LYS A 246 -16.73 13.37 9.72
C LYS A 246 -16.90 14.70 8.99
N ARG A 247 -15.84 15.49 8.84
CA ARG A 247 -15.86 16.72 8.03
C ARG A 247 -15.78 16.45 6.53
N LEU A 248 -15.14 15.35 6.13
CA LEU A 248 -14.97 14.99 4.72
C LEU A 248 -16.24 14.38 4.11
N ILE A 249 -16.88 13.44 4.82
CA ILE A 249 -18.01 12.65 4.32
C ILE A 249 -19.06 12.53 5.42
N ASN A 250 -20.27 12.98 5.11
CA ASN A 250 -21.44 12.65 5.92
C ASN A 250 -22.08 11.37 5.36
N PHE A 251 -21.78 10.23 5.97
CA PHE A 251 -22.32 8.93 5.54
C PHE A 251 -23.83 8.79 5.82
N ASP A 252 -24.39 9.56 6.75
CA ASP A 252 -25.83 9.53 7.06
C ASP A 252 -26.65 9.97 5.84
N VAL A 253 -26.14 10.91 5.04
CA VAL A 253 -26.78 11.34 3.79
C VAL A 253 -26.99 10.16 2.84
N LEU A 254 -26.07 9.19 2.79
CA LEU A 254 -26.24 8.01 1.91
C LEU A 254 -27.40 7.13 2.37
N VAL A 255 -27.69 7.09 3.68
CA VAL A 255 -28.84 6.37 4.25
C VAL A 255 -30.12 7.16 4.02
N GLU A 256 -30.11 8.48 4.26
CA GLU A 256 -31.24 9.38 4.05
C GLU A 256 -31.72 9.35 2.58
N GLU A 257 -30.78 9.35 1.64
CA GLU A 257 -31.05 9.26 0.19
C GLU A 257 -31.36 7.83 -0.28
N GLY A 258 -31.35 6.84 0.63
CA GLY A 258 -31.67 5.43 0.32
C GLY A 258 -30.64 4.72 -0.57
N THR A 259 -29.41 5.24 -0.65
CA THR A 259 -28.33 4.66 -1.48
C THR A 259 -27.56 3.55 -0.79
N ILE A 260 -27.62 3.49 0.55
CA ILE A 260 -27.14 2.37 1.38
C ILE A 260 -28.14 2.07 2.50
N SER A 261 -28.00 0.92 3.16
CA SER A 261 -28.79 0.60 4.35
C SER A 261 -28.19 1.22 5.61
N ALA A 262 -29.01 1.50 6.62
CA ALA A 262 -28.52 1.98 7.92
C ALA A 262 -27.53 1.00 8.59
N GLN A 263 -27.63 -0.31 8.29
CA GLN A 263 -26.69 -1.30 8.82
C GLN A 263 -25.30 -1.19 8.20
N ASP A 264 -25.16 -0.62 7.00
CA ASP A 264 -23.87 -0.46 6.32
C ASP A 264 -22.95 0.52 7.05
N LEU A 265 -23.50 1.42 7.89
CA LEU A 265 -22.72 2.28 8.76
C LEU A 265 -21.98 1.49 9.86
N ASN A 266 -22.37 0.25 10.14
CA ASN A 266 -21.65 -0.63 11.07
C ASN A 266 -20.43 -1.31 10.45
N LEU A 267 -20.17 -1.10 9.15
CA LEU A 267 -19.03 -1.72 8.46
C LEU A 267 -17.69 -1.12 8.91
N PHE A 268 -17.69 0.09 9.46
CA PHE A 268 -16.48 0.80 9.87
C PHE A 268 -16.60 1.41 11.26
N HIS A 269 -15.44 1.68 11.87
CA HIS A 269 -15.33 2.32 13.18
C HIS A 269 -14.38 3.51 13.12
N TYR A 270 -14.73 4.60 13.81
CA TYR A 270 -13.84 5.73 14.00
C TYR A 270 -12.94 5.53 15.22
N THR A 271 -11.73 6.07 15.17
CA THR A 271 -10.83 6.14 16.32
C THR A 271 -9.80 7.25 16.11
N ASP A 272 -9.24 7.73 17.21
CA ASP A 272 -8.15 8.71 17.22
C ASP A 272 -6.89 8.15 17.90
N GLU A 273 -6.92 6.92 18.41
CA GLU A 273 -5.85 6.33 19.21
C GLU A 273 -5.32 5.01 18.61
N PRO A 274 -3.98 4.83 18.47
CA PRO A 274 -3.40 3.63 17.88
C PRO A 274 -3.80 2.34 18.61
N GLN A 275 -3.89 2.42 19.93
CA GLN A 275 -4.26 1.28 20.77
C GLN A 275 -5.72 0.87 20.55
N GLU A 276 -6.64 1.83 20.45
CA GLU A 276 -8.06 1.55 20.20
C GLU A 276 -8.26 0.93 18.80
N ALA A 277 -7.57 1.43 17.77
CA ALA A 277 -7.57 0.83 16.44
C ALA A 277 -7.15 -0.64 16.48
N TRP A 278 -6.10 -0.96 17.24
CA TRP A 278 -5.63 -2.33 17.40
C TRP A 278 -6.60 -3.21 18.21
N ASP A 279 -7.17 -2.67 19.29
CA ASP A 279 -8.13 -3.38 20.13
C ASP A 279 -9.43 -3.71 19.37
N LEU A 280 -9.89 -2.84 18.45
CA LEU A 280 -11.00 -3.14 17.54
C LEU A 280 -10.70 -4.36 16.66
N ILE A 281 -9.50 -4.44 16.09
CA ILE A 281 -9.07 -5.57 15.26
C ILE A 281 -8.99 -6.85 16.10
N ARG A 282 -8.41 -6.77 17.31
CA ARG A 282 -8.33 -7.90 18.22
C ARG A 282 -9.69 -8.41 18.66
N ALA A 283 -10.61 -7.51 19.02
CA ALA A 283 -11.96 -7.85 19.43
C ALA A 283 -12.72 -8.58 18.32
N PHE A 284 -12.56 -8.14 17.07
CA PHE A 284 -13.17 -8.78 15.90
C PHE A 284 -12.74 -10.24 15.73
N TYR A 285 -11.44 -10.52 15.92
CA TYR A 285 -10.87 -11.87 15.77
C TYR A 285 -10.75 -12.68 17.06
N LYS A 286 -11.09 -12.10 18.22
CA LYS A 286 -10.95 -12.70 19.56
C LYS A 286 -9.50 -13.12 19.87
N LEU A 287 -8.56 -12.21 19.61
CA LEU A 287 -7.11 -12.37 19.79
C LEU A 287 -6.63 -12.03 21.22
#